data_AF-A0A6V7HR75-F1
#
_entry.id   AF-A0A6V7HR75-F1
#
_cell.length_a   1.000
_cell.length_b   1.000
_cell.length_c   1.000
_cell.angle_alpha   90.00
_cell.angle_beta   90.00
_cell.angle_gamma   90.00
#
_symmetry.space_group_name_H-M   'P 1'
#
loop_
_entity.id
_entity.type
_entity.pdbx_description
1 polymer ?
#
loop_
_entity_poly.entity_id
_entity_poly.type
_entity_poly.pdbx_seq_one_letter_code
_entity_poly.pdbx_strand_id
1 'polypeptide(L)'
;CGGHLIATDTPKHIYSHARYGSHNYDHKTDCDWTIEAPLGKNVHLTFLSFQLEYEEDCAYDFVEVYSGLDASSPSYGKFCDSNITDIVSMNEALLIRFRTDDTISNKGFSAAFVAVDRQDSDENLGGIDEEENL
;
A
#
# COMPACT_ATOMS: atom_id res chain seq x y z
N CYS A 1 -7.88 -3.26 14.86
CA CYS A 1 -6.52 -3.44 14.31
C CYS A 1 -6.25 -2.31 13.31
N GLY A 2 -5.04 -2.19 12.76
CA GLY A 2 -4.70 -1.06 11.90
C GLY A 2 -4.15 0.14 12.67
N GLY A 3 -4.16 1.31 12.03
CA GLY A 3 -3.72 2.56 12.64
C GLY A 3 -3.16 3.57 11.64
N HIS A 4 -2.82 4.74 12.15
CA HIS A 4 -2.16 5.79 11.40
C HIS A 4 -0.62 5.63 11.49
N LEU A 5 0.06 5.59 10.35
CA LEU A 5 1.49 5.33 10.23
C LEU A 5 2.16 6.41 9.38
N ILE A 6 3.44 6.66 9.66
CA ILE A 6 4.24 7.62 8.91
C ILE A 6 5.30 6.87 8.10
N ALA A 7 5.27 7.04 6.78
CA ALA A 7 6.32 6.58 5.89
C ALA A 7 7.58 7.46 6.06
N THR A 8 8.73 6.82 6.04
CA THR A 8 10.05 7.45 6.15
C THR A 8 10.93 6.97 5.00
N ASP A 9 12.11 7.56 4.83
CA ASP A 9 13.14 7.07 3.91
C ASP A 9 13.64 5.64 4.22
N THR A 10 13.39 5.17 5.43
CA THR A 10 13.64 3.78 5.85
C THR A 10 12.38 2.92 5.72
N PRO A 11 12.47 1.72 5.11
CA PRO A 11 11.34 0.80 5.02
C PRO A 11 10.80 0.39 6.39
N LYS A 12 9.48 0.36 6.51
CA LYS A 12 8.73 -0.16 7.66
C LYS A 12 7.78 -1.26 7.20
N HIS A 13 7.35 -2.09 8.14
CA HIS A 13 6.50 -3.24 7.82
C HIS A 13 5.14 -3.15 8.50
N ILE A 14 4.12 -3.66 7.79
CA ILE A 14 2.81 -3.99 8.35
C ILE A 14 2.52 -5.47 8.13
N TYR A 15 1.71 -6.01 9.03
CA TYR A 15 1.23 -7.38 8.99
C TYR A 15 -0.28 -7.36 9.13
N SER A 16 -0.95 -8.25 8.39
CA SER A 16 -2.40 -8.42 8.44
C SER A 16 -2.98 -8.56 9.86
N HIS A 17 -2.23 -9.19 10.77
CA HIS A 17 -2.65 -9.43 12.16
C HIS A 17 -1.45 -9.65 13.09
N ALA A 18 -1.65 -9.50 14.40
CA ALA A 18 -0.57 -9.54 15.41
C ALA A 18 0.11 -10.92 15.58
N ARG A 19 -0.53 -12.00 15.12
CA ARG A 19 -0.03 -13.39 15.21
C ARG A 19 0.52 -13.92 13.87
N TYR A 20 0.71 -13.02 12.89
CA TYR A 20 1.24 -13.37 11.58
C TYR A 20 2.51 -14.22 11.68
N GLY A 21 2.63 -15.22 10.81
CA GLY A 21 3.71 -16.21 10.81
C GLY A 21 3.49 -17.43 11.72
N SER A 22 2.65 -17.31 12.76
CA SER A 22 2.32 -18.43 13.65
C SER A 22 0.86 -18.93 13.48
N HIS A 23 -0.05 -18.05 13.08
CA HIS A 23 -1.47 -18.34 12.92
C HIS A 23 -1.99 -17.81 11.58
N ASN A 24 -3.22 -18.21 11.25
CA ASN A 24 -3.99 -17.58 10.18
C ASN A 24 -4.71 -16.35 10.76
N TYR A 25 -5.15 -15.42 9.91
CA TYR A 25 -5.92 -14.27 10.37
C TYR A 25 -7.27 -14.68 10.95
N ASP A 26 -7.83 -13.81 11.80
CA ASP A 26 -9.14 -14.02 12.40
C ASP A 26 -10.25 -13.71 11.38
N HIS A 27 -11.37 -14.42 11.48
CA HIS A 27 -12.59 -14.11 10.73
C HIS A 27 -13.17 -12.76 11.17
N LYS A 28 -14.01 -12.15 10.31
CA LYS A 28 -14.66 -10.85 10.53
C LYS A 28 -13.68 -9.74 10.90
N THR A 29 -12.49 -9.78 10.31
CA THR A 29 -11.47 -8.76 10.50
C THR A 29 -11.90 -7.46 9.83
N ASP A 30 -11.67 -6.34 10.53
CA ASP A 30 -11.90 -4.97 10.06
C ASP A 30 -10.71 -4.10 10.48
N CYS A 31 -9.66 -4.07 9.63
CA CYS A 31 -8.45 -3.27 9.87
C CYS A 31 -8.22 -2.25 8.76
N ASP A 32 -7.96 -1.00 9.13
CA ASP A 32 -7.52 0.05 8.20
C ASP A 32 -6.16 0.60 8.64
N TRP A 33 -5.21 0.70 7.71
CA TRP A 33 -3.95 1.42 7.89
C TRP A 33 -3.94 2.64 6.98
N THR A 34 -3.81 3.83 7.55
CA THR A 34 -3.52 5.05 6.79
C THR A 34 -2.03 5.32 6.93
N ILE A 35 -1.32 5.34 5.81
CA ILE A 35 0.12 5.60 5.75
C ILE A 35 0.31 6.96 5.09
N GLU A 36 0.87 7.92 5.80
CA GLU A 36 1.20 9.26 5.28
C GLU A 36 2.72 9.40 5.10
N ALA A 37 3.12 9.91 3.93
CA ALA A 37 4.46 10.34 3.61
C ALA A 37 4.63 11.85 3.92
N PRO A 38 5.88 12.32 4.12
CA PRO A 38 6.16 13.75 4.18
C PRO A 38 5.70 14.48 2.92
N LEU A 39 5.44 15.79 3.05
CA LEU A 39 5.14 16.66 1.92
C LEU A 39 6.19 16.53 0.81
N GLY A 40 5.73 16.46 -0.44
CA GLY A 40 6.60 16.26 -1.61
C GLY A 40 6.99 14.81 -1.89
N LYS A 41 6.58 13.85 -1.05
CA LYS A 41 6.84 12.42 -1.25
C LYS A 41 5.56 11.63 -1.52
N ASN A 42 5.73 10.40 -2.00
CA ASN A 42 4.70 9.37 -2.10
C ASN A 42 5.02 8.21 -1.15
N VAL A 43 4.02 7.40 -0.86
CA VAL A 43 4.18 6.10 -0.21
C VAL A 43 4.36 5.04 -1.30
N HIS A 44 5.45 4.30 -1.22
CA HIS A 44 5.67 3.09 -2.01
C HIS A 44 5.43 1.87 -1.11
N LEU A 45 4.47 1.04 -1.50
CA LEU A 45 4.04 -0.18 -0.83
C LEU A 45 4.41 -1.42 -1.67
N THR A 46 5.03 -2.40 -1.02
CA THR A 46 5.39 -3.70 -1.61
C THR A 46 4.84 -4.82 -0.74
N PHE A 47 4.02 -5.71 -1.30
CA PHE A 47 3.58 -6.93 -0.60
C PHE A 47 4.69 -7.98 -0.66
N LEU A 48 5.16 -8.43 0.50
CA LEU A 48 6.23 -9.43 0.63
C LEU A 48 5.68 -10.86 0.68
N SER A 49 4.45 -11.00 1.15
CA SER A 49 3.70 -12.25 1.22
C SER A 49 2.21 -11.89 1.23
N PHE A 50 1.41 -12.64 0.50
CA PHE A 50 -0.02 -12.39 0.35
C PHE A 50 -0.77 -13.71 0.14
N GLN A 51 -1.58 -14.12 1.12
CA GLN A 51 -2.37 -15.34 1.09
C GLN A 51 -3.71 -15.08 1.78
N LEU A 52 -4.74 -14.79 0.99
CA LEU A 52 -6.13 -14.65 1.43
C LEU A 52 -6.99 -15.77 0.84
N GLU A 53 -8.23 -15.88 1.29
CA GLU A 53 -9.23 -16.68 0.57
C GLU A 53 -9.49 -16.07 -0.81
N TYR A 54 -9.37 -16.90 -1.85
CA TYR A 54 -9.56 -16.48 -3.23
C TYR A 54 -11.02 -16.62 -3.66
N GLU A 55 -11.53 -15.60 -4.34
CA GLU A 55 -12.79 -15.58 -5.07
C GLU A 55 -12.62 -14.66 -6.30
N GLU A 56 -13.38 -14.86 -7.38
CA GLU A 56 -13.17 -14.16 -8.66
C GLU A 56 -13.20 -12.63 -8.53
N ASP A 57 -14.06 -12.10 -7.67
CA ASP A 57 -14.23 -10.66 -7.40
C ASP A 57 -13.70 -10.23 -6.02
N CYS A 58 -13.02 -11.15 -5.31
CA CYS A 58 -12.56 -10.96 -3.94
C CYS A 58 -13.68 -10.52 -2.97
N ALA A 59 -14.87 -11.10 -3.10
CA ALA A 59 -16.01 -10.79 -2.24
C ALA A 59 -15.90 -11.32 -0.79
N TYR A 60 -15.12 -12.38 -0.52
CA TYR A 60 -14.94 -12.93 0.83
C TYR A 60 -13.89 -12.16 1.63
N ASP A 61 -12.61 -12.42 1.34
CA ASP A 61 -11.48 -11.80 1.98
C ASP A 61 -10.74 -10.90 0.99
N PHE A 62 -10.39 -9.68 1.40
CA PHE A 62 -9.68 -8.78 0.49
C PHE A 62 -8.80 -7.77 1.23
N VAL A 63 -7.75 -7.35 0.52
CA VAL A 63 -7.09 -6.06 0.75
C VAL A 63 -7.51 -5.09 -0.35
N GLU A 64 -7.98 -3.91 0.03
CA GLU A 64 -8.26 -2.81 -0.89
C GLU A 64 -7.32 -1.65 -0.58
N VAL A 65 -6.74 -1.03 -1.62
CA VAL A 65 -5.77 0.06 -1.46
C VAL A 65 -6.25 1.31 -2.16
N TYR A 66 -6.23 2.44 -1.48
CA TYR A 66 -6.62 3.74 -2.02
C TYR A 66 -5.47 4.73 -1.95
N SER A 67 -5.33 5.57 -2.98
CA SER A 67 -4.37 6.68 -3.00
C SER A 67 -4.89 7.89 -2.23
N GLY A 68 -4.96 7.81 -0.90
CA GLY A 68 -5.27 8.95 -0.05
C GLY A 68 -5.56 8.57 1.39
N LEU A 69 -6.11 9.50 2.16
CA LEU A 69 -6.36 9.33 3.60
C LEU A 69 -7.57 8.45 3.90
N ASP A 70 -8.50 8.34 2.95
CA ASP A 70 -9.77 7.64 3.11
C ASP A 70 -10.23 6.97 1.80
N ALA A 71 -11.32 6.20 1.90
CA ALA A 71 -11.88 5.41 0.80
C ALA A 71 -12.64 6.23 -0.26
N SER A 72 -12.70 7.57 -0.14
CA SER A 72 -13.21 8.44 -1.22
C SER A 72 -12.14 8.72 -2.28
N SER A 73 -10.88 8.40 -1.98
CA SER A 73 -9.74 8.57 -2.89
C SER A 73 -9.71 7.50 -3.99
N PRO A 74 -8.96 7.70 -5.10
CA PRO A 74 -8.84 6.69 -6.15
C PRO A 74 -8.37 5.33 -5.61
N SER A 75 -9.08 4.25 -5.99
CA SER A 75 -8.76 2.88 -5.61
C SER A 75 -7.81 2.23 -6.62
N TYR A 76 -6.83 1.47 -6.12
CA TYR A 76 -6.01 0.54 -6.92
C TYR A 76 -6.72 -0.80 -7.14
N GLY A 77 -7.86 -1.03 -6.50
CA GLY A 77 -8.64 -2.25 -6.58
C GLY A 77 -8.58 -3.11 -5.32
N LYS A 78 -9.35 -4.19 -5.35
CA LYS A 78 -9.39 -5.24 -4.33
C LYS A 78 -8.50 -6.41 -4.76
N PHE A 79 -7.80 -6.97 -3.79
CA PHE A 79 -6.86 -8.05 -4.00
C PHE A 79 -7.14 -9.18 -3.00
N CYS A 80 -7.20 -10.41 -3.51
CA CYS A 80 -7.30 -11.65 -2.75
C CYS A 80 -6.39 -12.75 -3.33
N ASP A 81 -5.67 -12.44 -4.42
CA ASP A 81 -4.66 -13.29 -5.02
C ASP A 81 -3.24 -12.69 -4.84
N SER A 82 -2.21 -13.45 -5.24
CA SER A 82 -0.82 -13.04 -5.08
C SER A 82 -0.25 -12.22 -6.24
N ASN A 83 -1.06 -11.82 -7.23
CA ASN A 83 -0.59 -11.15 -8.45
C ASN A 83 -0.59 -9.62 -8.30
N ILE A 84 -0.12 -9.15 -7.15
CA ILE A 84 -0.12 -7.73 -6.79
C ILE A 84 1.24 -7.12 -7.15
N THR A 85 1.24 -6.14 -8.05
CA THR A 85 2.42 -5.30 -8.30
C THR A 85 2.57 -4.27 -7.20
N ASP A 86 3.78 -3.75 -7.03
CA ASP A 86 4.04 -2.62 -6.15
C ASP A 86 3.11 -1.45 -6.43
N ILE A 87 2.70 -0.77 -5.35
CA ILE A 87 1.78 0.36 -5.38
C ILE A 87 2.52 1.61 -4.93
N VAL A 88 2.50 2.66 -5.75
CA VAL A 88 2.98 3.99 -5.37
C VAL A 88 1.79 4.92 -5.36
N SER A 89 1.55 5.59 -4.23
CA SER A 89 0.44 6.55 -4.10
C SER A 89 0.56 7.68 -5.12
N MET A 90 -0.58 8.23 -5.56
CA MET A 90 -0.64 9.44 -6.39
C MET A 90 -0.44 10.73 -5.58
N ASN A 91 -0.64 10.66 -4.26
CA ASN A 91 -0.47 11.77 -3.31
C ASN A 91 0.40 11.33 -2.12
N GLU A 92 0.40 12.09 -1.04
CA GLU A 92 1.15 11.82 0.18
C GLU A 92 0.69 10.57 0.94
N ALA A 93 -0.40 9.88 0.56
CA ALA A 93 -1.00 8.87 1.41
C ALA A 93 -1.49 7.61 0.70
N LEU A 94 -1.50 6.50 1.46
CA LEU A 94 -2.25 5.29 1.15
C LEU A 94 -3.19 4.93 2.29
N LEU A 95 -4.42 4.55 1.97
CA LEU A 95 -5.28 3.77 2.83
C LEU A 95 -5.20 2.30 2.39
N ILE A 96 -4.89 1.41 3.32
CA ILE A 96 -4.91 -0.04 3.13
C ILE A 96 -6.02 -0.62 4.01
N ARG A 97 -7.00 -1.25 3.40
CA ARG A 97 -8.17 -1.84 4.04
C ARG A 97 -8.10 -3.35 3.96
N PHE A 98 -8.07 -4.05 5.09
CA PHE A 98 -8.15 -5.51 5.15
C PHE A 98 -9.47 -5.95 5.77
N ARG A 99 -10.25 -6.75 5.03
CA ARG A 99 -11.55 -7.28 5.47
C ARG A 99 -11.61 -8.78 5.21
N THR A 100 -12.29 -9.49 6.10
CA THR A 100 -12.51 -10.94 5.98
C THR A 100 -13.93 -11.33 6.33
N ASP A 101 -14.41 -12.44 5.79
CA ASP A 101 -15.74 -12.97 6.06
C ASP A 101 -15.77 -13.87 7.33
N ASP A 102 -16.81 -14.69 7.50
CA ASP A 102 -16.98 -15.56 8.67
C ASP A 102 -16.40 -16.97 8.53
N THR A 103 -15.78 -17.31 7.40
CA THR A 103 -15.17 -18.60 7.12
C THR A 103 -13.77 -18.46 6.53
N ILE A 104 -13.17 -19.61 6.18
CA ILE A 104 -11.86 -19.83 5.54
C ILE A 104 -10.81 -18.73 5.78
N SER A 105 -9.83 -19.02 6.61
CA SER A 105 -8.70 -18.10 6.84
C SER A 105 -7.37 -18.68 6.40
N ASN A 106 -6.50 -17.81 5.93
CA ASN A 106 -5.15 -18.12 5.45
C ASN A 106 -4.08 -17.33 6.23
N LYS A 107 -2.83 -17.36 5.77
CA LYS A 107 -1.72 -16.70 6.46
C LYS A 107 -1.83 -15.19 6.49
N GLY A 108 -2.62 -14.58 5.60
CA GLY A 108 -2.75 -13.14 5.48
C GLY A 108 -1.62 -12.55 4.66
N PHE A 109 -1.28 -11.30 4.96
CA PHE A 109 -0.21 -10.59 4.28
C PHE A 109 0.83 -10.01 5.23
N SER A 110 2.01 -9.76 4.66
CA SER A 110 3.02 -8.84 5.18
C SER A 110 3.42 -7.89 4.06
N ALA A 111 3.52 -6.60 4.35
CA ALA A 111 3.94 -5.59 3.37
C ALA A 111 5.02 -4.69 3.96
N ALA A 112 5.88 -4.17 3.08
CA ALA A 112 6.82 -3.11 3.37
C ALA A 112 6.32 -1.80 2.76
N PHE A 113 6.55 -0.68 3.45
CA PHE A 113 6.27 0.64 2.93
C PHE A 113 7.42 1.60 3.23
N VAL A 114 7.64 2.56 2.32
CA VAL A 114 8.70 3.57 2.40
C VAL A 114 8.23 4.87 1.73
N ALA A 115 8.78 6.01 2.15
CA ALA A 115 8.57 7.28 1.49
C ALA A 115 9.58 7.44 0.35
N VAL A 116 9.07 7.67 -0.86
CA VAL A 116 9.89 7.93 -2.06
C VAL A 116 9.63 9.34 -2.55
N ASP A 117 10.62 9.95 -3.18
CA ASP A 117 10.42 11.25 -3.82
C ASP A 117 9.40 11.12 -4.94
N ARG A 118 8.56 12.16 -5.11
CA ARG A 118 7.67 12.24 -6.25
C ARG A 118 8.49 12.16 -7.51
N GLN A 119 8.19 11.19 -8.37
CA GLN A 119 8.64 11.26 -9.75
C GLN A 119 7.82 12.34 -10.44
N ASP A 120 8.29 13.58 -10.32
CA ASP A 120 7.84 14.65 -11.17
C ASP A 120 8.39 14.36 -12.57
N SER A 121 7.50 14.23 -13.55
CA SER A 121 7.83 13.99 -14.95
C SER A 121 8.64 15.11 -15.63
N ASP A 122 9.10 16.11 -14.86
CA ASP A 122 9.64 17.37 -15.35
C ASP A 122 11.18 17.46 -15.30
N GLU A 123 11.89 16.44 -14.80
CA GLU A 123 13.38 16.45 -14.79
C GLU A 123 14.05 16.06 -16.14
N ASN A 124 13.39 16.29 -17.28
CA ASN A 124 14.01 16.09 -18.60
C ASN A 124 14.02 17.33 -19.52
N LEU A 125 13.99 18.54 -18.94
CA LEU A 125 14.09 19.81 -19.69
C LEU A 125 15.16 20.79 -19.15
N GLY A 126 16.25 20.29 -18.57
CA GLY A 126 17.32 21.14 -18.04
C GLY A 126 18.71 20.71 -18.48
N GLY A 127 19.10 21.01 -19.73
CA GLY A 127 20.44 20.69 -20.22
C GLY A 127 20.77 21.15 -21.63
N ILE A 128 20.74 22.46 -21.88
CA ILE A 128 21.65 23.09 -22.83
C ILE A 128 22.08 24.42 -22.22
N ASP A 129 23.29 24.45 -21.67
CA ASP A 129 23.95 25.68 -21.25
C ASP A 129 24.24 26.52 -22.51
N GLU A 130 23.58 27.66 -22.64
CA GLU A 130 24.06 28.74 -23.53
C GLU A 130 25.21 29.46 -22.80
N GLU A 131 26.44 28.99 -23.00
CA GLU A 131 27.62 29.86 -22.79
C GLU A 131 27.86 30.71 -24.04
N GLU A 132 27.97 32.02 -23.79
CA GLU A 132 28.22 33.11 -24.72
C GLU A 132 29.48 32.92 -25.58
N ASN A 133 29.47 33.50 -26.78
CA ASN A 133 30.67 34.09 -27.37
C ASN A 133 30.30 35.34 -28.19
N LEU A 134 30.43 36.48 -27.50
CA LEU A 134 30.77 37.79 -28.07
C LEU A 134 32.28 37.86 -28.27
#